data_AF-A0A9W8XLV7-F1
#
_entry.id   AF-A0A9W8XLV7-F1
#
_cell.length_a   1.000
_cell.length_b   1.000
_cell.length_c   1.000
_cell.angle_alpha   90.00
_cell.angle_beta   90.00
_cell.angle_gamma   90.00
#
_symmetry.space_group_name_H-M   'P 1'
#
loop_
_entity.id
_entity.type
_entity.pdbx_description
1 polymer ?
#
loop_
_entity_poly.entity_id
_entity_poly.type
_entity_poly.pdbx_seq_one_letter_code
_entity_poly.pdbx_strand_id
1 'polypeptide(L)'
;MEAEHIGLATMASLLRLVGLAASVAVSSALTIAEINGNKFLSPYSGQTVSNVTGVVTAKGPDGIWIRSTKPDRDARTSESIYVFGAKFASTNNLTVGDAISIGGKVSEYRSSKAYVYLTELASPTLEEKLSSGNTVKALVIGKDTSDPPTQQFSSLDGGFVFGVPNNVSLISVANPVLEPKEYGMDFWESLSGELVTVRKPTAVNKPNNYGDTWVIGDWKVTGRNGRDGLTQTEKDANPETIIIGSPLDGTSNPSTTKLGDDLEEITGIVTQAFGFYRILPTTAIKVKKSQKPALPSATKLKSDGKCNGITFGAYNVENLSPNSSHLGAIASHIVNYLKSPDLVFLQEVQDDNGPTNDAIVSANLTLSTLAAAIANSGGPQYAFTDVDPVDDQDGGAPGGNIRTAYFYKPSLIRLYKPNPGGSLDANEVLAGPTLKYNPGLIDPTNEAWTASRKPLVAQWEALGKKGKSEGKFFTVNVHFGSKGGSSSIQGDARPPVNGGVEDRQAQADLTANFVKSIFAKDKNARVITAGDFNEFISVAPLKSYVQTSGLNDLDAVANIKPVERYTYLFDMQAQQLDHMFISNSLKKHAQYEHIHINTWVDKAAQISDHDPSVAKLDVCS
;
A
#
# COMPACT_ATOMS: atom_id res chain seq x y z
N MET A 1 -71.65 47.72 -10.98
CA MET A 1 -71.92 47.11 -12.30
C MET A 1 -71.81 45.62 -12.08
N GLU A 2 -72.89 45.06 -11.53
CA GLU A 2 -73.89 44.25 -12.25
C GLU A 2 -73.40 42.79 -12.30
N ALA A 3 -73.87 41.88 -11.44
CA ALA A 3 -75.21 41.25 -11.43
C ALA A 3 -75.50 40.56 -12.77
N GLU A 4 -76.04 39.35 -12.91
CA GLU A 4 -76.56 38.28 -12.06
C GLU A 4 -77.02 37.19 -13.06
N HIS A 5 -77.14 35.92 -12.63
CA HIS A 5 -78.23 34.96 -12.93
C HIS A 5 -77.74 33.51 -12.71
N ILE A 6 -78.13 32.85 -11.60
CA ILE A 6 -79.38 32.07 -11.42
C ILE A 6 -79.43 30.96 -12.48
N GLY A 7 -79.22 29.67 -12.23
CA GLY A 7 -79.69 28.83 -11.11
C GLY A 7 -80.81 27.94 -11.63
N LEU A 8 -80.68 26.61 -11.56
CA LEU A 8 -81.82 25.69 -11.38
C LEU A 8 -81.33 24.29 -11.00
N ALA A 9 -81.89 23.77 -9.90
CA ALA A 9 -81.68 22.44 -9.36
C ALA A 9 -82.78 21.46 -9.83
N THR A 10 -82.61 20.19 -9.44
CA THR A 10 -83.52 19.01 -9.50
C THR A 10 -83.35 18.14 -10.77
N MET A 11 -83.28 16.79 -10.74
CA MET A 11 -83.69 15.79 -9.76
C MET A 11 -83.14 14.38 -10.15
N ALA A 12 -82.95 13.51 -9.15
CA ALA A 12 -83.13 12.04 -9.16
C ALA A 12 -82.10 11.08 -9.84
N SER A 13 -81.35 10.39 -8.97
CA SER A 13 -80.98 8.96 -8.93
C SER A 13 -81.06 8.09 -10.20
N LEU A 14 -79.92 7.49 -10.60
CA LEU A 14 -79.75 6.03 -10.73
C LEU A 14 -78.30 5.66 -11.14
N LEU A 15 -77.83 4.52 -10.63
CA LEU A 15 -76.62 3.75 -11.00
C LEU A 15 -75.24 4.25 -10.51
N ARG A 16 -74.91 3.80 -9.29
CA ARG A 16 -73.58 3.25 -8.97
C ARG A 16 -73.36 1.99 -9.79
N LEU A 17 -72.33 1.91 -10.64
CA LEU A 17 -71.40 0.78 -10.77
C LEU A 17 -70.41 0.98 -11.94
N VAL A 18 -69.19 0.48 -11.74
CA VAL A 18 -68.11 0.20 -12.71
C VAL A 18 -67.25 1.41 -13.14
N GLY A 19 -65.92 1.44 -12.96
CA GLY A 19 -64.98 0.39 -12.61
C GLY A 19 -63.78 0.93 -11.84
N LEU A 20 -63.61 0.41 -10.63
CA LEU A 20 -62.33 0.41 -9.94
C LEU A 20 -61.52 -0.74 -10.58
N ALA A 21 -60.78 -0.44 -11.64
CA ALA A 21 -59.73 -1.35 -12.10
C ALA A 21 -58.57 -1.24 -11.10
N ALA A 22 -58.71 -1.95 -9.98
CA ALA A 22 -57.58 -2.30 -9.16
C ALA A 22 -56.72 -3.23 -10.01
N SER A 23 -55.70 -2.68 -10.67
CA SER A 23 -54.54 -3.45 -11.09
C SER A 23 -53.92 -4.02 -9.82
N VAL A 24 -54.35 -5.23 -9.44
CA VAL A 24 -53.58 -6.11 -8.57
C VAL A 24 -52.32 -6.43 -9.37
N ALA A 25 -51.33 -5.54 -9.29
CA ALA A 25 -49.98 -5.93 -9.58
C ALA A 25 -49.70 -7.05 -8.58
N VAL A 26 -49.56 -8.27 -9.08
CA VAL A 26 -48.95 -9.35 -8.33
C VAL A 26 -47.54 -8.85 -8.04
N SER A 27 -47.34 -8.21 -6.88
CA SER A 27 -46.02 -7.86 -6.40
C SER A 27 -45.31 -9.19 -6.21
N SER A 28 -44.44 -9.56 -7.15
CA SER A 28 -43.47 -10.62 -6.89
C SER A 28 -42.73 -10.28 -5.60
N ALA A 29 -42.49 -11.28 -4.74
CA ALA A 29 -41.67 -11.06 -3.56
C ALA A 29 -40.29 -10.59 -4.01
N LEU A 30 -39.84 -9.46 -3.48
CA LEU A 30 -38.55 -8.87 -3.80
C LEU A 30 -37.43 -9.79 -3.33
N THR A 31 -36.54 -10.16 -4.25
CA THR A 31 -35.40 -11.04 -3.98
C THR A 31 -34.21 -10.25 -3.43
N ILE A 32 -33.28 -10.95 -2.77
CA ILE A 32 -32.03 -10.34 -2.28
C ILE A 32 -31.19 -9.79 -3.43
N ALA A 33 -31.12 -10.51 -4.56
CA ALA A 33 -30.42 -10.06 -5.75
C ALA A 33 -31.00 -8.76 -6.34
N GLU A 34 -32.33 -8.59 -6.33
CA GLU A 34 -32.97 -7.34 -6.75
C GLU A 34 -32.68 -6.18 -5.78
N ILE A 35 -32.61 -6.47 -4.46
CA ILE A 35 -32.23 -5.47 -3.45
C ILE A 35 -30.80 -5.01 -3.68
N ASN A 36 -29.85 -5.93 -3.82
CA ASN A 36 -28.45 -5.57 -4.08
C ASN A 36 -28.31 -4.86 -5.44
N GLY A 37 -28.93 -5.41 -6.49
CA GLY A 37 -28.77 -4.92 -7.85
C GLY A 37 -27.41 -5.26 -8.44
N ASN A 38 -27.19 -4.86 -9.70
CA ASN A 38 -25.97 -5.15 -10.46
C ASN A 38 -24.99 -3.97 -10.49
N LYS A 39 -24.99 -3.16 -9.42
CA LYS A 39 -24.21 -1.94 -9.25
C LYS A 39 -23.71 -1.85 -7.80
N PHE A 40 -22.85 -0.88 -7.51
CA PHE A 40 -22.34 -0.63 -6.15
C PHE A 40 -23.37 -0.05 -5.17
N LEU A 41 -24.48 0.50 -5.67
CA LEU A 41 -25.58 0.99 -4.84
C LEU A 41 -26.88 0.30 -5.21
N SER A 42 -27.63 -0.08 -4.18
CA SER A 42 -28.94 -0.68 -4.28
C SER A 42 -29.94 0.24 -5.01
N PRO A 43 -30.72 -0.29 -5.98
CA PRO A 43 -31.86 0.43 -6.54
C PRO A 43 -33.00 0.67 -5.54
N TYR A 44 -32.96 0.01 -4.37
CA TYR A 44 -33.93 0.13 -3.29
C TYR A 44 -33.42 0.93 -2.09
N SER A 45 -32.25 1.57 -2.20
CA SER A 45 -31.68 2.39 -1.12
C SER A 45 -32.72 3.38 -0.54
N GLY A 46 -32.89 3.33 0.79
CA GLY A 46 -33.82 4.16 1.53
C GLY A 46 -35.26 3.64 1.59
N GLN A 47 -35.61 2.61 0.83
CA GLN A 47 -36.95 2.02 0.79
C GLN A 47 -37.14 0.96 1.89
N THR A 48 -38.37 0.83 2.37
CA THR A 48 -38.77 -0.29 3.23
C THR A 48 -39.23 -1.44 2.36
N VAL A 49 -38.69 -2.62 2.62
CA VAL A 49 -39.02 -3.87 1.93
C VAL A 49 -39.61 -4.86 2.93
N SER A 50 -40.40 -5.80 2.44
CA SER A 50 -41.06 -6.85 3.21
C SER A 50 -40.98 -8.17 2.45
N ASN A 51 -41.18 -9.28 3.15
CA ASN A 51 -41.18 -10.62 2.57
C ASN A 51 -39.87 -10.99 1.83
N VAL A 52 -38.74 -10.50 2.33
CA VAL A 52 -37.40 -10.88 1.85
C VAL A 52 -37.03 -12.20 2.49
N THR A 53 -36.85 -13.24 1.67
CA THR A 53 -36.62 -14.60 2.17
C THR A 53 -35.18 -15.06 1.98
N GLY A 54 -34.61 -15.68 3.01
CA GLY A 54 -33.25 -16.21 2.95
C GLY A 54 -32.90 -17.15 4.09
N VAL A 55 -31.84 -17.92 3.93
CA VAL A 55 -31.26 -18.79 4.96
C VAL A 55 -30.12 -18.06 5.65
N VAL A 56 -30.13 -18.05 6.98
CA VAL A 56 -29.03 -17.51 7.80
C VAL A 56 -27.75 -18.28 7.54
N THR A 57 -26.75 -17.64 6.95
CA THR A 57 -25.46 -18.25 6.60
C THR A 57 -24.39 -18.02 7.67
N ALA A 58 -24.47 -16.91 8.39
CA ALA A 58 -23.55 -16.56 9.46
C ALA A 58 -24.18 -15.59 10.46
N LYS A 59 -23.56 -15.51 11.64
CA LYS A 59 -23.90 -14.55 12.71
C LYS A 59 -22.65 -13.77 13.07
N GLY A 60 -22.80 -12.47 13.26
CA GLY A 60 -21.75 -11.57 13.73
C GLY A 60 -22.19 -10.84 14.99
N PRO A 61 -21.31 -10.01 15.58
CA PRO A 61 -21.63 -9.24 16.78
C PRO A 61 -22.80 -8.28 16.58
N ASP A 62 -22.90 -7.69 15.38
CA ASP A 62 -23.86 -6.62 15.10
C ASP A 62 -25.01 -7.02 14.17
N GLY A 63 -25.08 -8.29 13.74
CA GLY A 63 -26.11 -8.72 12.80
C GLY A 63 -25.94 -10.15 12.30
N ILE A 64 -26.66 -10.46 11.22
CA ILE A 64 -26.61 -11.77 10.55
C ILE A 64 -26.49 -11.58 9.05
N TRP A 65 -26.00 -12.61 8.37
CA TRP A 65 -26.03 -12.68 6.90
C TRP A 65 -27.05 -13.73 6.48
N ILE A 66 -27.84 -13.40 5.47
CA ILE A 66 -28.79 -14.31 4.86
C ILE A 66 -28.51 -14.46 3.37
N ARG A 67 -28.71 -15.66 2.84
CA ARG A 67 -28.62 -15.96 1.41
C ARG A 67 -29.99 -16.34 0.86
N SER A 68 -30.31 -15.85 -0.34
CA SER A 68 -31.52 -16.18 -1.09
C SER A 68 -31.69 -17.69 -1.21
N THR A 69 -32.94 -18.16 -1.05
CA THR A 69 -33.31 -19.56 -1.35
C THR A 69 -33.64 -19.78 -2.82
N LYS A 70 -33.74 -18.69 -3.60
CA LYS A 70 -34.06 -18.68 -5.02
C LYS A 70 -33.05 -17.79 -5.73
N PRO A 71 -31.78 -18.21 -5.82
CA PRO A 71 -30.77 -17.41 -6.46
C PRO A 71 -31.08 -17.19 -7.94
N ASP A 72 -30.68 -16.04 -8.45
CA ASP A 72 -30.69 -15.74 -9.87
C ASP A 72 -29.48 -16.39 -10.58
N ARG A 73 -29.18 -15.95 -11.79
CA ARG A 73 -28.03 -16.44 -12.58
C ARG A 73 -27.15 -15.30 -13.08
N ASP A 74 -27.31 -14.11 -12.52
CA ASP A 74 -26.52 -12.94 -12.87
C ASP A 74 -25.30 -12.87 -11.95
N ALA A 75 -24.11 -13.05 -12.51
CA ALA A 75 -22.87 -12.99 -11.74
C ALA A 75 -22.57 -11.60 -11.16
N ARG A 76 -23.38 -10.58 -11.50
CA ARG A 76 -23.22 -9.19 -11.05
C ARG A 76 -24.05 -8.87 -9.81
N THR A 77 -24.92 -9.77 -9.35
CA THR A 77 -25.75 -9.57 -8.17
C THR A 77 -25.28 -10.52 -7.08
N SER A 78 -25.18 -10.03 -5.84
CA SER A 78 -24.99 -10.92 -4.70
C SER A 78 -26.32 -11.55 -4.30
N GLU A 79 -26.28 -12.85 -4.00
CA GLU A 79 -27.40 -13.60 -3.45
C GLU A 79 -27.53 -13.49 -1.94
N SER A 80 -26.63 -12.73 -1.32
CA SER A 80 -26.56 -12.56 0.12
C SER A 80 -26.66 -11.10 0.52
N ILE A 81 -27.18 -10.84 1.72
CA ILE A 81 -27.28 -9.48 2.27
C ILE A 81 -27.01 -9.49 3.78
N TYR A 82 -26.39 -8.42 4.26
CA TYR A 82 -26.21 -8.19 5.68
C TYR A 82 -27.49 -7.60 6.31
N VAL A 83 -27.90 -8.18 7.42
CA VAL A 83 -29.04 -7.73 8.23
C VAL A 83 -28.49 -7.12 9.51
N PHE A 84 -28.45 -5.79 9.55
CA PHE A 84 -27.89 -5.03 10.65
C PHE A 84 -28.87 -4.95 11.83
N GLY A 85 -28.43 -5.47 12.99
CA GLY A 85 -29.19 -5.46 14.23
C GLY A 85 -28.64 -6.43 15.26
N ALA A 86 -27.78 -5.94 16.16
CA ALA A 86 -27.07 -6.76 17.16
C ALA A 86 -27.98 -7.67 18.01
N LYS A 87 -29.21 -7.22 18.32
CA LYS A 87 -30.20 -7.99 19.10
C LYS A 87 -31.18 -8.79 18.23
N PHE A 88 -31.21 -8.56 16.92
CA PHE A 88 -32.22 -9.16 16.04
C PHE A 88 -32.19 -10.69 16.11
N ALA A 89 -31.00 -11.29 15.97
CA ALA A 89 -30.87 -12.74 15.99
C ALA A 89 -31.12 -13.35 17.37
N SER A 90 -30.68 -12.71 18.44
CA SER A 90 -30.84 -13.24 19.80
C SER A 90 -32.27 -13.10 20.30
N THR A 91 -32.95 -11.97 20.05
CA THR A 91 -34.36 -11.77 20.37
C THR A 91 -35.28 -12.78 19.67
N ASN A 92 -34.92 -13.19 18.45
CA ASN A 92 -35.71 -14.13 17.65
C ASN A 92 -35.20 -15.59 17.70
N ASN A 93 -34.23 -15.91 18.57
CA ASN A 93 -33.59 -17.23 18.63
C ASN A 93 -33.20 -17.78 17.25
N LEU A 94 -32.51 -16.97 16.44
CA LEU A 94 -32.04 -17.37 15.11
C LEU A 94 -30.67 -18.06 15.18
N THR A 95 -30.55 -19.16 14.45
CA THR A 95 -29.30 -19.92 14.26
C THR A 95 -28.93 -20.04 12.78
N VAL A 96 -27.66 -20.31 12.49
CA VAL A 96 -27.22 -20.65 11.12
C VAL A 96 -28.05 -21.84 10.61
N GLY A 97 -28.54 -21.74 9.37
CA GLY A 97 -29.45 -22.73 8.78
C GLY A 97 -30.93 -22.47 9.01
N ASP A 98 -31.34 -21.44 9.76
CA ASP A 98 -32.73 -20.99 9.79
C ASP A 98 -33.10 -20.30 8.47
N ALA A 99 -34.20 -20.70 7.84
CA ALA A 99 -34.81 -19.98 6.73
C ALA A 99 -35.85 -19.01 7.30
N ILE A 100 -35.77 -17.74 6.92
CA ILE A 100 -36.61 -16.67 7.47
C ILE A 100 -37.20 -15.83 6.35
N SER A 101 -38.34 -15.21 6.64
CA SER A 101 -38.88 -14.07 5.91
C SER A 101 -38.75 -12.82 6.78
N ILE A 102 -38.17 -11.76 6.24
CA ILE A 102 -37.89 -10.52 6.96
C ILE A 102 -38.35 -9.30 6.18
N GLY A 103 -38.73 -8.27 6.93
CA GLY A 103 -38.84 -6.91 6.45
C GLY A 103 -37.74 -6.03 7.04
N GLY A 104 -37.49 -4.89 6.42
CA GLY A 104 -36.47 -3.94 6.87
C GLY A 104 -36.34 -2.75 5.93
N LYS A 105 -35.49 -1.81 6.29
CA LYS A 105 -35.13 -0.67 5.45
C LYS A 105 -33.81 -0.95 4.75
N VAL A 106 -33.78 -0.87 3.43
CA VAL A 106 -32.54 -0.96 2.67
C VAL A 106 -31.72 0.31 2.91
N SER A 107 -30.45 0.12 3.29
CA SER A 107 -29.53 1.19 3.64
C SER A 107 -28.19 1.00 2.92
N GLU A 108 -27.54 2.10 2.61
CA GLU A 108 -26.16 2.13 2.12
C GLU A 108 -25.27 2.64 3.24
N TYR A 109 -24.51 1.73 3.86
CA TYR A 109 -23.68 2.05 5.00
C TYR A 109 -22.22 2.26 4.61
N ARG A 110 -21.57 3.26 5.21
CA ARG A 110 -20.11 3.41 5.23
C ARG A 110 -19.67 4.20 6.44
N SER A 111 -18.54 3.84 7.04
CA SER A 111 -17.98 4.54 8.20
C SER A 111 -17.14 5.78 7.84
N SER A 112 -16.76 5.93 6.57
CA SER A 112 -16.02 7.07 6.05
C SER A 112 -16.46 7.38 4.62
N LYS A 113 -16.45 8.66 4.24
CA LYS A 113 -16.72 9.10 2.86
C LYS A 113 -15.68 8.60 1.85
N ALA A 114 -14.50 8.19 2.30
CA ALA A 114 -13.46 7.65 1.44
C ALA A 114 -13.73 6.19 1.01
N TYR A 115 -14.68 5.50 1.65
CA TYR A 115 -14.98 4.09 1.41
C TYR A 115 -16.17 3.94 0.45
N VAL A 116 -16.20 2.84 -0.29
CA VAL A 116 -17.42 2.40 -0.98
C VAL A 116 -18.48 1.97 0.05
N TYR A 117 -19.74 1.93 -0.39
CA TYR A 117 -20.86 1.58 0.48
C TYR A 117 -21.01 0.06 0.62
N LEU A 118 -21.64 -0.36 1.71
CA LEU A 118 -22.17 -1.68 1.93
C LEU A 118 -23.71 -1.59 1.93
N THR A 119 -24.36 -2.31 1.02
CA THR A 119 -25.82 -2.49 1.06
C THR A 119 -26.22 -3.41 2.22
N GLU A 120 -27.15 -2.95 3.06
CA GLU A 120 -27.64 -3.71 4.22
C GLU A 120 -29.15 -3.52 4.45
N LEU A 121 -29.75 -4.45 5.20
CA LEU A 121 -31.10 -4.30 5.77
C LEU A 121 -31.00 -3.80 7.21
N ALA A 122 -31.40 -2.55 7.43
CA ALA A 122 -31.49 -1.91 8.73
C ALA A 122 -32.90 -2.02 9.32
N SER A 123 -33.01 -1.84 10.64
CA SER A 123 -34.26 -1.95 11.40
C SER A 123 -35.07 -3.22 11.07
N PRO A 124 -34.44 -4.41 11.12
CA PRO A 124 -35.06 -5.64 10.66
C PRO A 124 -36.22 -6.07 11.55
N THR A 125 -37.28 -6.59 10.91
CA THR A 125 -38.43 -7.22 11.56
C THR A 125 -38.56 -8.65 11.04
N LEU A 126 -38.62 -9.62 11.94
CA LEU A 126 -38.89 -11.00 11.58
C LEU A 126 -40.38 -11.11 11.27
N GLU A 127 -40.72 -11.47 10.04
CA GLU A 127 -42.10 -11.72 9.64
C GLU A 127 -42.47 -13.18 9.91
N GLU A 128 -41.58 -14.11 9.54
CA GLU A 128 -41.79 -15.55 9.73
C GLU A 128 -40.46 -16.32 9.82
N LYS A 129 -40.41 -17.36 10.66
CA LYS A 129 -39.37 -18.41 10.58
C LYS A 129 -39.93 -19.59 9.79
N LEU A 130 -39.45 -19.75 8.55
CA LEU A 130 -39.99 -20.69 7.56
C LEU A 130 -39.55 -22.14 7.84
N SER A 131 -38.28 -22.33 8.18
CA SER A 131 -37.72 -23.65 8.53
C SER A 131 -36.41 -23.51 9.30
N SER A 132 -35.91 -24.62 9.86
CA SER A 132 -34.65 -24.68 10.63
C SER A 132 -33.81 -25.88 10.21
N GLY A 133 -32.49 -25.81 10.45
CA GLY A 133 -31.57 -26.91 10.18
C GLY A 133 -31.23 -27.11 8.69
N ASN A 134 -31.46 -26.09 7.86
CA ASN A 134 -31.08 -26.14 6.45
C ASN A 134 -29.55 -26.19 6.31
N THR A 135 -29.07 -26.94 5.31
CA THR A 135 -27.64 -27.00 5.01
C THR A 135 -27.18 -25.67 4.41
N VAL A 136 -26.14 -25.08 5.01
CA VAL A 136 -25.45 -23.89 4.48
C VAL A 136 -24.14 -24.34 3.85
N LYS A 137 -24.03 -24.20 2.52
CA LYS A 137 -22.80 -24.53 1.79
C LYS A 137 -22.10 -23.23 1.36
N ALA A 138 -20.82 -23.09 1.70
CA ALA A 138 -20.00 -21.99 1.21
C ALA A 138 -19.70 -22.14 -0.29
N LEU A 139 -19.59 -21.01 -1.01
CA LEU A 139 -19.12 -21.00 -2.39
C LEU A 139 -17.60 -21.04 -2.42
N VAL A 140 -17.02 -21.99 -3.17
CA VAL A 140 -15.58 -22.05 -3.35
C VAL A 140 -15.14 -21.05 -4.42
N ILE A 141 -14.34 -20.05 -4.06
CA ILE A 141 -13.86 -19.03 -5.00
C ILE A 141 -13.01 -19.70 -6.10
N GLY A 142 -13.22 -19.30 -7.37
CA GLY A 142 -12.55 -19.87 -8.55
C GLY A 142 -13.07 -21.25 -8.99
N LYS A 143 -14.03 -21.83 -8.25
CA LYS A 143 -14.69 -23.10 -8.61
C LYS A 143 -16.20 -22.94 -8.76
N ASP A 144 -16.85 -22.44 -7.72
CA ASP A 144 -18.28 -22.14 -7.72
C ASP A 144 -18.52 -20.67 -8.18
N THR A 145 -17.48 -19.84 -8.20
CA THR A 145 -17.43 -18.47 -8.77
C THR A 145 -16.44 -18.42 -9.93
N SER A 146 -16.36 -17.27 -10.64
CA SER A 146 -15.18 -16.99 -11.48
C SER A 146 -13.91 -16.82 -10.64
N ASP A 147 -12.76 -16.89 -11.28
CA ASP A 147 -11.51 -16.39 -10.70
C ASP A 147 -11.62 -14.87 -10.49
N PRO A 148 -11.05 -14.32 -9.40
CA PRO A 148 -10.92 -12.87 -9.26
C PRO A 148 -10.05 -12.30 -10.41
N PRO A 149 -10.42 -11.14 -10.97
CA PRO A 149 -9.55 -10.43 -11.92
C PRO A 149 -8.22 -10.04 -11.29
N THR A 150 -7.14 -10.08 -12.07
CA THR A 150 -5.78 -9.98 -11.53
C THR A 150 -5.05 -8.67 -11.80
N GLN A 151 -5.67 -7.69 -12.48
CA GLN A 151 -4.95 -6.45 -12.83
C GLN A 151 -5.75 -5.18 -12.54
N GLN A 152 -6.97 -5.07 -13.08
CA GLN A 152 -7.77 -3.85 -12.99
C GLN A 152 -8.69 -3.87 -11.77
N PHE A 153 -8.83 -2.74 -11.08
CA PHE A 153 -9.69 -2.59 -9.90
C PHE A 153 -11.10 -2.14 -10.27
N SER A 154 -11.22 -1.14 -11.15
CA SER A 154 -12.48 -0.56 -11.58
C SER A 154 -12.37 -0.01 -13.00
N SER A 155 -13.48 -0.02 -13.75
CA SER A 155 -13.60 0.68 -15.04
C SER A 155 -13.29 2.18 -14.96
N LEU A 156 -13.46 2.77 -13.77
CA LEU A 156 -13.25 4.19 -13.51
C LEU A 156 -11.76 4.57 -13.29
N ASP A 157 -10.85 3.59 -13.29
CA ASP A 157 -9.41 3.85 -13.22
C ASP A 157 -8.79 4.24 -14.58
N GLY A 158 -9.56 4.12 -15.67
CA GLY A 158 -9.04 4.38 -17.02
C GLY A 158 -7.88 3.45 -17.43
N GLY A 159 -7.80 2.25 -16.82
CA GLY A 159 -6.76 1.26 -17.10
C GLY A 159 -5.47 1.41 -16.27
N PHE A 160 -5.39 2.41 -15.37
CA PHE A 160 -4.21 2.66 -14.56
C PHE A 160 -4.57 3.17 -13.16
N VAL A 161 -4.60 2.24 -12.19
CA VAL A 161 -4.97 2.50 -10.80
C VAL A 161 -4.02 3.47 -10.07
N PHE A 162 -2.80 3.66 -10.55
CA PHE A 162 -1.85 4.65 -10.01
C PHE A 162 -1.85 5.97 -10.79
N GLY A 163 -2.87 6.19 -11.62
CA GLY A 163 -3.00 7.36 -12.49
C GLY A 163 -3.00 8.68 -11.73
N VAL A 164 -2.36 9.68 -12.33
CA VAL A 164 -2.48 11.08 -11.97
C VAL A 164 -2.97 11.87 -13.20
N PRO A 165 -3.90 12.83 -13.07
CA PRO A 165 -4.60 13.22 -11.85
C PRO A 165 -5.46 12.07 -11.27
N ASN A 166 -5.39 11.89 -9.95
CA ASN A 166 -6.20 10.91 -9.21
C ASN A 166 -7.49 11.57 -8.71
N ASN A 167 -8.41 10.77 -8.14
CA ASN A 167 -9.67 11.25 -7.58
C ASN A 167 -10.50 12.11 -8.56
N VAL A 168 -10.51 11.71 -9.84
CA VAL A 168 -11.25 12.43 -10.90
C VAL A 168 -12.69 11.94 -11.05
N SER A 169 -13.02 10.79 -10.43
CA SER A 169 -14.37 10.25 -10.35
C SER A 169 -14.60 9.53 -9.02
N LEU A 170 -15.86 9.26 -8.68
CA LEU A 170 -16.26 8.53 -7.47
C LEU A 170 -17.17 7.35 -7.85
N ILE A 171 -16.92 6.17 -7.28
CA ILE A 171 -17.79 4.98 -7.44
C ILE A 171 -19.23 5.33 -7.04
N SER A 172 -19.40 6.01 -5.90
CA SER A 172 -20.71 6.36 -5.33
C SER A 172 -21.51 7.37 -6.15
N VAL A 173 -20.86 8.12 -7.05
CA VAL A 173 -21.52 9.09 -7.93
C VAL A 173 -21.82 8.47 -9.29
N ALA A 174 -20.83 7.81 -9.90
CA ALA A 174 -20.99 7.20 -11.21
C ALA A 174 -21.86 5.93 -11.17
N ASN A 175 -21.77 5.19 -10.07
CA ASN A 175 -22.47 3.93 -9.81
C ASN A 175 -22.51 3.01 -11.05
N PRO A 176 -21.34 2.57 -11.54
CA PRO A 176 -21.23 1.76 -12.75
C PRO A 176 -21.92 0.40 -12.56
N VAL A 177 -22.33 -0.21 -13.68
CA VAL A 177 -22.75 -1.61 -13.69
C VAL A 177 -21.51 -2.46 -13.46
N LEU A 178 -21.62 -3.47 -12.58
CA LEU A 178 -20.51 -4.34 -12.25
C LEU A 178 -20.10 -5.20 -13.45
N GLU A 179 -18.78 -5.36 -13.64
CA GLU A 179 -18.17 -6.31 -14.56
C GLU A 179 -17.18 -7.24 -13.82
N PRO A 180 -17.68 -8.21 -13.00
CA PRO A 180 -16.88 -9.07 -12.11
C PRO A 180 -15.79 -9.92 -12.76
N LYS A 181 -15.81 -10.06 -14.08
CA LYS A 181 -14.78 -10.81 -14.84
C LYS A 181 -13.59 -9.94 -15.25
N GLU A 182 -13.76 -8.62 -15.21
CA GLU A 182 -12.77 -7.65 -15.69
C GLU A 182 -12.15 -6.86 -14.52
N TYR A 183 -12.95 -6.53 -13.50
CA TYR A 183 -12.55 -5.64 -12.42
C TYR A 183 -12.63 -6.30 -11.03
N GLY A 184 -11.56 -6.18 -10.26
CA GLY A 184 -11.45 -6.77 -8.93
C GLY A 184 -12.47 -6.26 -7.92
N MET A 185 -12.73 -4.95 -7.89
CA MET A 185 -13.73 -4.40 -6.96
C MET A 185 -15.12 -4.93 -7.29
N ASP A 186 -15.47 -4.97 -8.58
CA ASP A 186 -16.74 -5.48 -9.06
C ASP A 186 -16.92 -6.97 -8.72
N PHE A 187 -15.83 -7.74 -8.79
CA PHE A 187 -15.82 -9.13 -8.35
C PHE A 187 -16.15 -9.27 -6.86
N TRP A 188 -15.45 -8.54 -5.99
CA TRP A 188 -15.70 -8.61 -4.55
C TRP A 188 -17.07 -8.04 -4.15
N GLU A 189 -17.54 -7.00 -4.85
CA GLU A 189 -18.88 -6.43 -4.66
C GLU A 189 -19.97 -7.44 -5.02
N SER A 190 -19.81 -8.17 -6.14
CA SER A 190 -20.78 -9.21 -6.54
C SER A 190 -20.89 -10.37 -5.55
N LEU A 191 -19.93 -10.49 -4.62
CA LEU A 191 -19.93 -11.47 -3.53
C LEU A 191 -20.24 -10.86 -2.16
N SER A 192 -20.59 -9.57 -2.07
CA SER A 192 -20.82 -8.90 -0.79
C SER A 192 -21.92 -9.60 0.04
N GLY A 193 -21.60 -9.95 1.28
CA GLY A 193 -22.46 -10.72 2.20
C GLY A 193 -22.40 -12.25 2.02
N GLU A 194 -21.73 -12.75 0.99
CA GLU A 194 -21.73 -14.17 0.63
C GLU A 194 -20.80 -15.00 1.52
N LEU A 195 -21.23 -16.22 1.86
CA LEU A 195 -20.38 -17.20 2.55
C LEU A 195 -19.53 -17.95 1.53
N VAL A 196 -18.22 -17.73 1.61
CA VAL A 196 -17.22 -18.24 0.66
C VAL A 196 -16.13 -19.07 1.33
N THR A 197 -15.44 -19.88 0.53
CA THR A 197 -14.24 -20.62 0.94
C THR A 197 -13.07 -20.26 0.02
N VAL A 198 -11.95 -19.84 0.63
CA VAL A 198 -10.64 -19.70 0.01
C VAL A 198 -9.88 -21.01 0.21
N ARG A 199 -9.54 -21.70 -0.90
CA ARG A 199 -8.76 -22.94 -0.85
C ARG A 199 -7.28 -22.68 -0.96
N LYS A 200 -6.50 -23.50 -0.26
CA LYS A 200 -5.02 -23.43 -0.18
C LYS A 200 -4.52 -21.98 -0.09
N PRO A 201 -4.99 -21.19 0.90
CA PRO A 201 -4.63 -19.79 0.93
C PRO A 201 -3.13 -19.60 1.15
N THR A 202 -2.56 -18.60 0.49
CA THR A 202 -1.19 -18.15 0.68
C THR A 202 -1.24 -16.72 1.21
N ALA A 203 -0.58 -16.46 2.33
CA ALA A 203 -0.47 -15.12 2.88
C ALA A 203 0.45 -14.25 2.01
N VAL A 204 0.01 -13.03 1.67
CA VAL A 204 0.80 -12.11 0.83
C VAL A 204 1.37 -10.94 1.62
N ASN A 205 1.08 -10.85 2.93
CA ASN A 205 1.69 -9.88 3.84
C ASN A 205 1.66 -10.41 5.29
N LYS A 206 2.39 -9.72 6.18
CA LYS A 206 2.31 -9.83 7.63
C LYS A 206 0.95 -9.31 8.13
N PRO A 207 0.47 -9.77 9.31
CA PRO A 207 -0.75 -9.24 9.89
C PRO A 207 -0.60 -7.77 10.31
N ASN A 208 -1.67 -6.99 10.14
CA ASN A 208 -1.72 -5.62 10.67
C ASN A 208 -1.91 -5.62 12.21
N ASN A 209 -2.07 -4.44 12.82
CA ASN A 209 -2.25 -4.31 14.29
C ASN A 209 -3.54 -4.97 14.83
N TYR A 210 -4.48 -5.34 13.97
CA TYR A 210 -5.73 -6.01 14.31
C TYR A 210 -5.69 -7.53 14.07
N GLY A 211 -4.56 -8.05 13.59
CA GLY A 211 -4.44 -9.46 13.18
C GLY A 211 -5.02 -9.76 11.81
N ASP A 212 -5.41 -8.74 11.04
CA ASP A 212 -5.94 -8.94 9.69
C ASP A 212 -4.78 -9.31 8.75
N THR A 213 -4.99 -10.32 7.90
CA THR A 213 -3.96 -10.87 7.02
C THR A 213 -4.44 -10.91 5.57
N TRP A 214 -3.65 -10.38 4.64
CA TRP A 214 -3.93 -10.47 3.21
C TRP A 214 -3.59 -11.84 2.64
N VAL A 215 -4.48 -12.40 1.82
CA VAL A 215 -4.29 -13.72 1.22
C VAL A 215 -4.70 -13.76 -0.26
N ILE A 216 -4.18 -14.77 -0.95
CA ILE A 216 -4.69 -15.30 -2.22
C ILE A 216 -5.09 -16.77 -2.03
N GLY A 217 -5.97 -17.30 -2.87
CA GLY A 217 -6.29 -18.73 -2.91
C GLY A 217 -5.61 -19.46 -4.08
N ASP A 218 -6.14 -20.64 -4.42
CA ASP A 218 -5.66 -21.45 -5.54
C ASP A 218 -6.15 -21.02 -6.94
N TRP A 219 -6.67 -19.79 -7.05
CA TRP A 219 -7.00 -19.15 -8.32
C TRP A 219 -5.75 -18.60 -9.04
N LYS A 220 -5.92 -18.15 -10.28
CA LYS A 220 -4.86 -17.52 -11.07
C LYS A 220 -4.47 -16.17 -10.47
N VAL A 221 -3.17 -15.88 -10.46
CA VAL A 221 -2.61 -14.62 -9.97
C VAL A 221 -1.61 -14.05 -10.97
N THR A 222 -1.43 -12.74 -10.97
CA THR A 222 -0.27 -12.06 -11.58
C THR A 222 0.66 -11.53 -10.49
N GLY A 223 1.80 -10.94 -10.85
CA GLY A 223 2.72 -10.35 -9.85
C GLY A 223 3.44 -11.31 -8.90
N ARG A 224 3.27 -12.63 -9.01
CA ARG A 224 3.87 -13.60 -8.06
C ARG A 224 5.40 -13.52 -8.05
N ASN A 225 5.97 -13.25 -6.87
CA ASN A 225 7.42 -13.17 -6.64
C ASN A 225 8.01 -14.49 -6.13
N GLY A 226 9.34 -14.55 -6.01
CA GLY A 226 10.08 -15.72 -5.56
C GLY A 226 9.84 -16.12 -4.10
N ARG A 227 9.09 -15.32 -3.34
CA ARG A 227 8.67 -15.59 -1.97
C ARG A 227 7.19 -16.02 -1.86
N ASP A 228 6.55 -16.35 -2.98
CA ASP A 228 5.12 -16.71 -3.09
C ASP A 228 4.15 -15.59 -2.68
N GLY A 229 4.65 -14.35 -2.50
CA GLY A 229 3.82 -13.16 -2.38
C GLY A 229 3.48 -12.54 -3.74
N LEU A 230 2.71 -11.46 -3.73
CA LEU A 230 2.40 -10.68 -4.93
C LEU A 230 3.09 -9.31 -4.89
N THR A 231 3.74 -8.96 -6.00
CA THR A 231 4.44 -7.69 -6.16
C THR A 231 3.69 -6.83 -7.15
N GLN A 232 3.43 -5.59 -6.76
CA GLN A 232 2.83 -4.59 -7.62
C GLN A 232 3.70 -4.37 -8.88
N THR A 233 3.06 -4.21 -10.03
CA THR A 233 3.73 -3.77 -11.27
C THR A 233 3.02 -2.56 -11.87
N GLU A 234 3.49 -2.04 -13.01
CA GLU A 234 3.00 -0.77 -13.58
C GLU A 234 1.47 -0.69 -13.72
N LYS A 235 0.78 -1.77 -14.06
CA LYS A 235 -0.69 -1.75 -14.24
C LYS A 235 -1.42 -2.76 -13.36
N ASP A 236 -0.71 -3.29 -12.37
CA ASP A 236 -1.21 -4.38 -11.55
C ASP A 236 -0.96 -4.04 -10.09
N ALA A 237 -2.05 -3.86 -9.36
CA ALA A 237 -2.04 -3.63 -7.93
C ALA A 237 -2.67 -4.80 -7.15
N ASN A 238 -2.66 -5.99 -7.74
CA ASN A 238 -3.09 -7.25 -7.16
C ASN A 238 -4.55 -7.26 -6.66
N PRO A 239 -5.55 -6.94 -7.49
CA PRO A 239 -6.97 -6.96 -7.13
C PRO A 239 -7.51 -8.33 -6.70
N GLU A 240 -6.81 -9.42 -7.04
CA GLU A 240 -7.17 -10.79 -6.70
C GLU A 240 -6.87 -11.18 -5.25
N THR A 241 -6.35 -10.25 -4.47
CA THR A 241 -6.07 -10.41 -3.03
C THR A 241 -7.29 -10.04 -2.19
N ILE A 242 -7.41 -10.67 -1.03
CA ILE A 242 -8.47 -10.38 -0.07
C ILE A 242 -7.92 -10.36 1.36
N ILE A 243 -8.34 -9.39 2.17
CA ILE A 243 -7.93 -9.32 3.57
C ILE A 243 -8.85 -10.18 4.42
N ILE A 244 -8.26 -10.98 5.31
CA ILE A 244 -8.99 -11.79 6.27
C ILE A 244 -9.08 -11.02 7.58
N GLY A 245 -10.29 -10.65 7.96
CA GLY A 245 -10.58 -9.85 9.16
C GLY A 245 -10.76 -10.68 10.42
N SER A 246 -11.44 -10.09 11.41
CA SER A 246 -11.70 -10.71 12.71
C SER A 246 -12.64 -11.93 12.60
N PRO A 247 -12.32 -13.06 13.28
CA PRO A 247 -13.19 -14.24 13.32
C PRO A 247 -14.55 -14.01 13.97
N LEU A 248 -15.60 -14.58 13.35
CA LEU A 248 -16.98 -14.44 13.81
C LEU A 248 -17.28 -15.22 15.11
N ASP A 249 -16.51 -16.25 15.43
CA ASP A 249 -16.63 -17.03 16.67
C ASP A 249 -15.91 -16.39 17.88
N GLY A 250 -15.26 -15.24 17.68
CA GLY A 250 -14.52 -14.52 18.72
C GLY A 250 -13.12 -15.07 19.01
N THR A 251 -12.64 -16.05 18.23
CA THR A 251 -11.22 -16.45 18.25
C THR A 251 -10.32 -15.37 17.63
N SER A 252 -9.00 -15.47 17.83
CA SER A 252 -8.04 -14.48 17.33
C SER A 252 -7.12 -15.05 16.26
N ASN A 253 -6.91 -14.30 15.18
CA ASN A 253 -5.94 -14.63 14.15
C ASN A 253 -4.49 -14.60 14.71
N PRO A 254 -3.57 -15.39 14.14
CA PRO A 254 -2.17 -15.42 14.55
C PRO A 254 -1.44 -14.12 14.18
N SER A 255 -0.50 -13.69 15.02
CA SER A 255 0.38 -12.54 14.79
C SER A 255 1.68 -12.91 14.05
N THR A 256 1.87 -14.19 13.72
CA THR A 256 3.15 -14.75 13.25
C THR A 256 3.16 -15.12 11.77
N THR A 257 2.07 -14.88 11.04
CA THR A 257 1.99 -15.11 9.59
C THR A 257 3.02 -14.25 8.85
N LYS A 258 3.67 -14.84 7.83
CA LYS A 258 4.72 -14.20 7.03
C LYS A 258 4.36 -14.21 5.55
N LEU A 259 5.07 -13.40 4.78
CA LEU A 259 5.00 -13.40 3.32
C LEU A 259 5.21 -14.81 2.75
N GLY A 260 4.22 -15.28 2.02
CA GLY A 260 4.15 -16.56 1.34
C GLY A 260 3.67 -17.74 2.20
N ASP A 261 3.38 -17.58 3.49
CA ASP A 261 2.98 -18.69 4.35
C ASP A 261 1.72 -19.41 3.81
N ASP A 262 1.74 -20.75 3.81
CA ASP A 262 0.57 -21.55 3.47
C ASP A 262 -0.37 -21.60 4.68
N LEU A 263 -1.65 -21.32 4.46
CA LEU A 263 -2.70 -21.38 5.47
C LEU A 263 -3.60 -22.61 5.28
N GLU A 264 -4.33 -23.00 6.32
CA GLU A 264 -5.48 -23.90 6.18
C GLU A 264 -6.62 -23.21 5.40
N GLU A 265 -7.56 -23.98 4.86
CA GLU A 265 -8.70 -23.40 4.12
C GLU A 265 -9.50 -22.44 4.99
N ILE A 266 -9.88 -21.29 4.42
CA ILE A 266 -10.57 -20.22 5.14
C ILE A 266 -11.99 -20.16 4.61
N THR A 267 -12.97 -20.30 5.50
CA THR A 267 -14.38 -20.09 5.18
C THR A 267 -14.87 -18.88 5.96
N GLY A 268 -15.62 -18.00 5.32
CA GLY A 268 -16.08 -16.77 5.94
C GLY A 268 -17.00 -15.94 5.06
N ILE A 269 -17.44 -14.81 5.59
CA ILE A 269 -18.35 -13.89 4.91
C ILE A 269 -17.56 -12.78 4.22
N VAL A 270 -17.78 -12.58 2.93
CA VAL A 270 -17.30 -11.39 2.23
C VAL A 270 -18.09 -10.18 2.71
N THR A 271 -17.42 -9.09 3.02
CA THR A 271 -18.05 -7.82 3.40
C THR A 271 -17.15 -6.66 3.01
N GLN A 272 -17.69 -5.45 3.01
CA GLN A 272 -16.90 -4.23 2.89
C GLN A 272 -16.83 -3.55 4.26
N ALA A 273 -15.61 -3.34 4.76
CA ALA A 273 -15.39 -2.56 5.96
C ALA A 273 -13.97 -1.97 6.00
N PHE A 274 -13.84 -0.84 6.72
CA PHE A 274 -12.57 -0.14 6.92
C PHE A 274 -11.81 0.13 5.60
N GLY A 275 -12.55 0.41 4.53
CA GLY A 275 -11.99 0.77 3.22
C GLY A 275 -11.60 -0.40 2.31
N PHE A 276 -11.83 -1.65 2.72
CA PHE A 276 -11.48 -2.82 1.91
C PHE A 276 -12.60 -3.85 1.93
N TYR A 277 -12.74 -4.57 0.82
CA TYR A 277 -13.39 -5.87 0.82
C TYR A 277 -12.55 -6.82 1.68
N ARG A 278 -13.24 -7.61 2.49
CA ARG A 278 -12.63 -8.54 3.44
C ARG A 278 -13.47 -9.78 3.63
N ILE A 279 -12.85 -10.86 4.07
CA ILE A 279 -13.55 -12.04 4.57
C ILE A 279 -13.51 -12.02 6.09
N LEU A 280 -14.67 -12.04 6.75
CA LEU A 280 -14.77 -12.34 8.18
C LEU A 280 -14.81 -13.86 8.34
N PRO A 281 -13.70 -14.50 8.76
CA PRO A 281 -13.64 -15.95 8.80
C PRO A 281 -14.55 -16.50 9.91
N THR A 282 -15.10 -17.69 9.73
CA THR A 282 -15.98 -18.30 10.74
C THR A 282 -15.21 -18.64 12.03
N THR A 283 -13.91 -18.90 11.91
CA THR A 283 -12.96 -19.14 13.00
C THR A 283 -11.59 -18.61 12.62
N ALA A 284 -10.68 -18.47 13.59
CA ALA A 284 -9.32 -17.98 13.37
C ALA A 284 -8.58 -18.78 12.28
N ILE A 285 -7.87 -18.05 11.42
CA ILE A 285 -6.99 -18.66 10.42
C ILE A 285 -5.84 -19.40 11.09
N LYS A 286 -5.30 -20.41 10.40
CA LYS A 286 -4.19 -21.22 10.91
C LYS A 286 -3.09 -21.34 9.87
N VAL A 287 -1.85 -21.11 10.31
CA VAL A 287 -0.67 -21.35 9.48
C VAL A 287 -0.46 -22.86 9.36
N LYS A 288 -0.58 -23.37 8.14
CA LYS A 288 -0.34 -24.77 7.80
C LYS A 288 1.15 -25.03 7.64
N LYS A 289 1.87 -24.12 7.00
CA LYS A 289 3.31 -24.23 6.77
C LYS A 289 3.91 -22.84 6.56
N SER A 290 4.90 -22.50 7.38
CA SER A 290 5.66 -21.27 7.16
C SER A 290 6.72 -21.40 6.06
N GLN A 291 6.95 -20.31 5.35
CA GLN A 291 7.88 -20.23 4.23
C GLN A 291 9.35 -20.32 4.67
N LYS A 292 10.14 -21.02 3.84
CA LYS A 292 11.56 -21.29 4.09
C LYS A 292 12.43 -20.95 2.88
N PRO A 293 13.68 -20.48 3.09
CA PRO A 293 14.30 -20.12 4.38
C PRO A 293 13.58 -18.93 5.04
N ALA A 294 13.75 -18.73 6.35
CA ALA A 294 13.08 -17.63 7.07
C ALA A 294 13.70 -16.25 6.76
N LEU A 295 15.00 -16.23 6.48
CA LEU A 295 15.78 -15.05 6.12
C LEU A 295 16.45 -15.30 4.76
N PRO A 296 16.72 -14.25 3.96
CA PRO A 296 17.45 -14.38 2.71
C PRO A 296 18.92 -14.74 2.96
N SER A 297 19.63 -15.07 1.89
CA SER A 297 21.10 -15.12 1.95
C SER A 297 21.69 -13.71 1.98
N ALA A 298 22.85 -13.55 2.59
CA ALA A 298 23.61 -12.31 2.49
C ALA A 298 24.07 -12.03 1.04
N THR A 299 24.33 -10.76 0.74
CA THR A 299 24.87 -10.34 -0.56
C THR A 299 26.15 -11.09 -0.90
N LYS A 300 26.31 -11.41 -2.18
CA LYS A 300 27.58 -11.90 -2.74
C LYS A 300 28.44 -10.77 -3.29
N LEU A 301 27.87 -9.57 -3.43
CA LEU A 301 28.59 -8.39 -3.89
C LEU A 301 29.56 -7.94 -2.81
N LYS A 302 30.84 -7.91 -3.16
CA LYS A 302 31.92 -7.47 -2.28
C LYS A 302 32.76 -6.43 -2.97
N SER A 303 33.21 -5.47 -2.19
CA SER A 303 34.18 -4.47 -2.63
C SER A 303 35.46 -5.14 -3.14
N ASP A 304 36.00 -4.62 -4.24
CA ASP A 304 37.33 -4.97 -4.72
C ASP A 304 38.44 -4.12 -4.06
N GLY A 305 38.06 -3.19 -3.17
CA GLY A 305 38.96 -2.25 -2.50
C GLY A 305 39.63 -1.26 -3.45
N LYS A 306 39.01 -1.01 -4.62
CA LYS A 306 39.50 -0.16 -5.69
C LYS A 306 38.34 0.53 -6.40
N CYS A 307 38.64 1.61 -7.11
CA CYS A 307 37.65 2.43 -7.79
C CYS A 307 36.76 1.68 -8.80
N ASN A 308 37.22 0.56 -9.38
CA ASN A 308 36.48 -0.20 -10.39
C ASN A 308 35.53 -1.26 -9.81
N GLY A 309 35.35 -1.29 -8.49
CA GLY A 309 34.52 -2.27 -7.81
C GLY A 309 34.13 -1.82 -6.41
N ILE A 310 33.70 -0.56 -6.29
CA ILE A 310 33.20 0.02 -5.03
C ILE A 310 31.78 -0.47 -4.77
N THR A 311 31.48 -0.82 -3.53
CA THR A 311 30.11 -1.21 -3.13
C THR A 311 29.34 -0.07 -2.48
N PHE A 312 28.05 0.03 -2.82
CA PHE A 312 27.12 1.05 -2.34
C PHE A 312 25.93 0.37 -1.68
N GLY A 313 25.62 0.69 -0.43
CA GLY A 313 24.40 0.24 0.25
C GLY A 313 23.35 1.35 0.31
N ALA A 314 22.06 1.02 0.24
CA ALA A 314 20.97 1.94 0.57
C ALA A 314 20.08 1.29 1.64
N TYR A 315 19.79 2.01 2.71
CA TYR A 315 18.99 1.48 3.81
C TYR A 315 18.26 2.59 4.59
N ASN A 316 16.92 2.59 4.51
CA ASN A 316 16.08 3.28 5.48
C ASN A 316 16.16 2.51 6.81
N VAL A 317 16.61 3.16 7.88
CA VAL A 317 16.88 2.51 9.16
C VAL A 317 15.75 2.65 10.19
N GLU A 318 14.58 3.11 9.76
CA GLU A 318 13.34 3.26 10.54
C GLU A 318 13.54 4.03 11.85
N ASN A 319 13.43 5.35 11.78
CA ASN A 319 13.44 6.25 12.94
C ASN A 319 14.60 5.99 13.93
N LEU A 320 15.82 5.87 13.42
CA LEU A 320 16.97 5.44 14.22
C LEU A 320 17.52 6.58 15.09
N SER A 321 17.60 6.33 16.40
CA SER A 321 18.21 7.19 17.41
C SER A 321 19.23 6.39 18.24
N PRO A 322 20.03 7.00 19.15
CA PRO A 322 21.06 6.26 19.89
C PRO A 322 20.48 5.17 20.82
N ASN A 323 19.24 5.36 21.26
CA ASN A 323 18.56 4.47 22.20
C ASN A 323 17.58 3.50 21.52
N SER A 324 17.50 3.52 20.18
CA SER A 324 16.65 2.62 19.42
C SER A 324 17.04 1.16 19.67
N SER A 325 16.08 0.33 20.12
CA SER A 325 16.32 -1.08 20.46
C SER A 325 16.82 -1.91 19.27
N HIS A 326 16.48 -1.49 18.04
CA HIS A 326 16.88 -2.13 16.79
C HIS A 326 18.25 -1.69 16.26
N LEU A 327 18.94 -0.70 16.86
CA LEU A 327 20.22 -0.17 16.35
C LEU A 327 21.28 -1.26 16.17
N GLY A 328 21.43 -2.15 17.16
CA GLY A 328 22.36 -3.27 17.08
C GLY A 328 22.02 -4.26 15.96
N ALA A 329 20.73 -4.45 15.67
CA ALA A 329 20.27 -5.31 14.58
C ALA A 329 20.52 -4.67 13.20
N ILE A 330 20.32 -3.35 13.06
CA ILE A 330 20.71 -2.60 11.85
C ILE A 330 22.22 -2.73 11.60
N ALA A 331 23.05 -2.57 12.63
CA ALA A 331 24.49 -2.78 12.51
C ALA A 331 24.82 -4.21 12.04
N SER A 332 24.16 -5.22 12.61
CA SER A 332 24.29 -6.62 12.18
C SER A 332 23.85 -6.83 10.72
N HIS A 333 22.77 -6.20 10.27
CA HIS A 333 22.34 -6.24 8.86
C HIS A 333 23.46 -5.72 7.96
N ILE A 334 23.98 -4.52 8.24
CA ILE A 334 25.06 -3.89 7.46
C ILE A 334 26.30 -4.81 7.37
N VAL A 335 26.72 -5.42 8.47
CA VAL A 335 27.90 -6.29 8.48
C VAL A 335 27.64 -7.64 7.82
N ASN A 336 26.59 -8.33 8.27
CA ASN A 336 26.39 -9.74 7.97
C ASN A 336 25.65 -9.97 6.66
N TYR A 337 24.73 -9.07 6.29
CA TYR A 337 23.88 -9.23 5.12
C TYR A 337 24.28 -8.33 3.96
N LEU A 338 24.62 -7.05 4.20
CA LEU A 338 25.14 -6.15 3.16
C LEU A 338 26.66 -6.27 2.94
N LYS A 339 27.35 -7.06 3.76
CA LYS A 339 28.82 -7.26 3.71
C LYS A 339 29.62 -5.96 3.79
N SER A 340 29.13 -5.01 4.58
CA SER A 340 29.74 -3.71 4.84
C SER A 340 30.10 -2.96 3.54
N PRO A 341 29.13 -2.32 2.86
CA PRO A 341 29.39 -1.54 1.64
C PRO A 341 30.45 -0.45 1.85
N ASP A 342 31.14 -0.01 0.81
CA ASP A 342 32.15 1.04 0.96
C ASP A 342 31.55 2.42 1.23
N LEU A 343 30.34 2.66 0.73
CA LEU A 343 29.50 3.82 1.02
C LEU A 343 28.07 3.35 1.27
N VAL A 344 27.38 3.92 2.26
CA VAL A 344 25.98 3.62 2.58
C VAL A 344 25.16 4.90 2.58
N PHE A 345 24.08 4.91 1.80
CA PHE A 345 23.00 5.89 1.83
C PHE A 345 22.04 5.52 2.96
N LEU A 346 22.00 6.32 4.02
CA LEU A 346 21.09 6.12 5.15
C LEU A 346 19.92 7.09 5.07
N GLN A 347 18.71 6.61 5.34
CA GLN A 347 17.50 7.40 5.53
C GLN A 347 16.95 7.14 6.94
N GLU A 348 16.13 8.05 7.45
CA GLU A 348 15.53 7.94 8.80
C GLU A 348 16.51 7.95 9.97
N VAL A 349 17.55 8.78 9.85
CA VAL A 349 18.41 9.10 10.99
C VAL A 349 17.76 10.20 11.82
N GLN A 350 17.52 9.95 13.11
CA GLN A 350 16.96 10.89 14.08
C GLN A 350 18.01 11.49 14.99
N ASP A 351 17.64 12.62 15.61
CA ASP A 351 18.44 13.44 16.52
C ASP A 351 19.08 12.63 17.65
N ASP A 352 20.07 13.24 18.29
CA ASP A 352 20.80 12.66 19.42
C ASP A 352 19.88 12.31 20.61
N ASN A 353 18.69 12.89 20.68
CA ASN A 353 17.63 12.64 21.66
C ASN A 353 16.38 11.93 21.05
N GLY A 354 16.45 11.47 19.79
CA GLY A 354 15.37 10.77 19.11
C GLY A 354 14.18 11.69 18.75
N PRO A 355 12.93 11.29 19.03
CA PRO A 355 11.74 12.05 18.64
C PRO A 355 11.33 13.11 19.69
N THR A 356 12.23 13.46 20.62
CA THR A 356 11.92 14.42 21.67
C THR A 356 11.89 15.82 21.05
N ASN A 357 10.71 16.46 21.03
CA ASN A 357 10.56 17.82 20.50
C ASN A 357 11.22 18.83 21.45
N ASP A 358 12.48 19.16 21.14
CA ASP A 358 13.28 20.23 21.71
C ASP A 358 14.25 20.75 20.63
N ALA A 359 15.14 21.69 20.96
CA ALA A 359 16.02 22.35 19.98
C ALA A 359 17.23 21.49 19.51
N ILE A 360 17.35 20.21 19.88
CA ILE A 360 18.44 19.33 19.48
C ILE A 360 18.18 18.78 18.07
N VAL A 361 19.00 19.20 17.10
CA VAL A 361 18.91 18.76 15.69
C VAL A 361 20.10 17.91 15.23
N SER A 362 21.12 17.75 16.09
CA SER A 362 22.35 17.02 15.76
C SER A 362 22.10 15.52 15.67
N ALA A 363 22.78 14.86 14.72
CA ALA A 363 22.80 13.42 14.53
C ALA A 363 24.05 12.70 15.06
N ASN A 364 25.00 13.44 15.61
CA ASN A 364 26.35 12.94 15.85
C ASN A 364 26.39 11.74 16.81
N LEU A 365 25.62 11.77 17.88
CA LEU A 365 25.49 10.66 18.82
C LEU A 365 24.81 9.47 18.15
N THR A 366 23.75 9.68 17.36
CA THR A 366 23.06 8.61 16.63
C THR A 366 24.01 7.90 15.68
N LEU A 367 24.67 8.66 14.81
CA LEU A 367 25.57 8.14 13.77
C LEU A 367 26.83 7.52 14.37
N SER A 368 27.42 8.13 15.40
CA SER A 368 28.59 7.54 16.09
C SER A 368 28.24 6.25 16.83
N THR A 369 27.06 6.16 17.44
CA THR A 369 26.58 4.94 18.11
C THR A 369 26.38 3.81 17.11
N LEU A 370 25.76 4.09 15.96
CA LEU A 370 25.61 3.09 14.89
C LEU A 370 26.98 2.68 14.31
N ALA A 371 27.89 3.63 14.05
CA ALA A 371 29.23 3.32 13.55
C ALA A 371 30.01 2.44 14.53
N ALA A 372 29.93 2.72 15.83
CA ALA A 372 30.53 1.91 16.88
C ALA A 372 29.90 0.50 16.94
N ALA A 373 28.58 0.39 16.83
CA ALA A 373 27.89 -0.90 16.81
C ALA A 373 28.30 -1.76 15.59
N ILE A 374 28.48 -1.15 14.42
CA ILE A 374 29.00 -1.81 13.22
C ILE A 374 30.42 -2.33 13.45
N ALA A 375 31.31 -1.49 13.97
CA ALA A 375 32.68 -1.87 14.29
C ALA A 375 32.73 -3.03 15.30
N ASN A 376 31.92 -2.95 16.37
CA ASN A 376 31.81 -3.98 17.39
C ASN A 376 31.23 -5.30 16.84
N SER A 377 30.42 -5.23 15.77
CA SER A 377 29.90 -6.40 15.06
C SER A 377 30.91 -7.00 14.05
N GLY A 378 32.15 -6.50 14.02
CA GLY A 378 33.21 -6.95 13.10
C GLY A 378 33.22 -6.22 11.74
N GLY A 379 32.47 -5.13 11.62
CA GLY A 379 32.46 -4.25 10.45
C GLY A 379 33.63 -3.26 10.41
N PRO A 380 33.69 -2.40 9.39
CA PRO A 380 34.71 -1.36 9.26
C PRO A 380 34.48 -0.21 10.25
N GLN A 381 35.52 0.60 10.44
CA GLN A 381 35.39 1.93 11.04
C GLN A 381 34.84 2.88 9.97
N TYR A 382 33.52 3.10 9.96
CA TYR A 382 32.91 4.09 9.09
C TYR A 382 33.16 5.51 9.61
N ALA A 383 33.46 6.41 8.67
CA ALA A 383 33.23 7.83 8.87
C ALA A 383 31.83 8.17 8.36
N PHE A 384 31.28 9.29 8.79
CA PHE A 384 29.96 9.74 8.37
C PHE A 384 29.90 11.22 8.06
N THR A 385 28.87 11.63 7.34
CA THR A 385 28.57 13.04 7.09
C THR A 385 27.08 13.23 6.79
N ASP A 386 26.55 14.35 7.25
CA ASP A 386 25.18 14.81 7.07
C ASP A 386 25.13 16.35 7.16
N VAL A 387 23.93 16.91 7.16
CA VAL A 387 23.65 18.33 7.42
C VAL A 387 22.50 18.38 8.41
N ASP A 388 22.72 19.03 9.55
CA ASP A 388 21.69 19.21 10.58
C ASP A 388 20.48 19.95 9.97
N PRO A 389 19.24 19.48 10.20
CA PRO A 389 18.04 20.18 9.79
C PRO A 389 17.79 21.48 10.55
N VAL A 390 16.76 22.22 10.12
CA VAL A 390 16.15 23.25 10.97
C VAL A 390 15.09 22.58 11.83
N ASP A 391 15.08 22.91 13.11
CA ASP A 391 14.16 22.38 14.10
C ASP A 391 12.69 22.44 13.64
N ASP A 392 12.00 21.30 13.74
CA ASP A 392 10.60 21.06 13.35
C ASP A 392 10.25 21.37 11.87
N GLN A 393 11.23 21.55 10.98
CA GLN A 393 10.97 21.85 9.55
C GLN A 393 11.06 20.63 8.63
N ASP A 394 11.75 19.58 9.06
CA ASP A 394 11.86 18.34 8.29
C ASP A 394 10.77 17.37 8.75
N GLY A 395 10.13 16.68 7.81
CA GLY A 395 9.04 15.77 8.16
C GLY A 395 9.50 14.49 8.83
N GLY A 396 8.54 13.64 9.17
CA GLY A 396 8.76 12.25 9.59
C GLY A 396 8.09 12.00 10.92
N ALA A 397 8.75 11.30 11.85
CA ALA A 397 8.26 11.15 13.21
C ALA A 397 8.10 12.52 13.89
N PRO A 398 6.91 12.84 14.43
CA PRO A 398 6.68 14.11 15.13
C PRO A 398 7.70 14.34 16.25
N GLY A 399 8.27 15.55 16.27
CA GLY A 399 9.26 15.98 17.26
C GLY A 399 10.70 15.56 16.97
N GLY A 400 10.95 14.70 15.97
CA GLY A 400 12.31 14.39 15.51
C GLY A 400 12.62 15.06 14.18
N ASN A 401 13.85 15.53 14.02
CA ASN A 401 14.32 16.22 12.83
C ASN A 401 14.99 15.24 11.86
N ILE A 402 14.23 14.29 11.31
CA ILE A 402 14.80 13.19 10.51
C ILE A 402 15.59 13.71 9.31
N ARG A 403 16.73 13.08 8.98
CA ARG A 403 17.49 13.37 7.74
C ARG A 403 18.04 12.12 7.06
N THR A 404 18.63 12.38 5.90
CA THR A 404 19.53 11.46 5.21
C THR A 404 20.97 11.67 5.65
N ALA A 405 21.77 10.59 5.70
CA ALA A 405 23.19 10.64 6.01
C ALA A 405 24.00 9.71 5.11
N TYR A 406 25.32 9.85 5.13
CA TYR A 406 26.24 8.91 4.50
C TYR A 406 27.14 8.25 5.53
N PHE A 407 27.32 6.94 5.42
CA PHE A 407 28.50 6.24 5.95
C PHE A 407 29.47 5.94 4.81
N TYR A 408 30.77 6.03 5.07
CA TYR A 408 31.79 5.69 4.08
C TYR A 408 33.07 5.17 4.73
N LYS A 409 33.79 4.27 4.04
CA LYS A 409 35.10 3.77 4.49
C LYS A 409 36.18 4.79 4.14
N PRO A 410 36.77 5.50 5.12
CA PRO A 410 37.74 6.57 4.85
C PRO A 410 39.05 6.07 4.22
N SER A 411 39.31 4.75 4.29
CA SER A 411 40.46 4.11 3.63
C SER A 411 40.30 4.00 2.11
N LEU A 412 39.09 4.09 1.58
CA LEU A 412 38.77 3.92 0.15
C LEU A 412 38.10 5.15 -0.47
N ILE A 413 37.39 5.95 0.32
CA ILE A 413 36.59 7.07 -0.16
C ILE A 413 36.79 8.26 0.77
N ARG A 414 36.87 9.47 0.21
CA ARG A 414 36.83 10.72 0.99
C ARG A 414 36.04 11.79 0.25
N LEU A 415 35.54 12.79 0.98
CA LEU A 415 34.93 13.97 0.38
C LEU A 415 35.94 14.74 -0.48
N TYR A 416 35.53 15.14 -1.67
CA TYR A 416 36.33 15.99 -2.54
C TYR A 416 36.22 17.46 -2.13
N LYS A 417 37.31 18.06 -1.64
CA LYS A 417 37.34 19.47 -1.18
C LYS A 417 36.19 19.78 -0.19
N PRO A 418 36.18 19.15 1.00
CA PRO A 418 35.09 19.31 1.95
C PRO A 418 34.92 20.78 2.34
N ASN A 419 33.68 21.25 2.27
CA ASN A 419 33.21 22.57 2.67
C ASN A 419 31.71 22.43 2.96
N PRO A 420 31.32 21.88 4.12
CA PRO A 420 29.92 21.56 4.40
C PRO A 420 29.06 22.84 4.39
N GLY A 421 27.85 22.74 3.83
CA GLY A 421 26.83 23.79 3.91
C GLY A 421 25.96 23.64 5.15
N GLY A 422 25.32 24.73 5.58
CA GLY A 422 24.30 24.70 6.62
C GLY A 422 22.91 24.31 6.11
N SER A 423 21.96 24.20 7.03
CA SER A 423 20.57 23.74 6.79
C SER A 423 19.80 24.59 5.77
N LEU A 424 20.19 25.86 5.59
CA LEU A 424 19.56 26.82 4.69
C LEU A 424 20.42 27.16 3.46
N ASP A 425 21.62 26.59 3.37
CA ASP A 425 22.55 26.88 2.28
C ASP A 425 22.22 26.04 1.05
N ALA A 426 21.62 26.68 0.03
CA ALA A 426 21.37 26.04 -1.26
C ALA A 426 22.66 25.66 -1.98
N ASN A 427 22.77 24.38 -2.34
CA ASN A 427 23.91 23.87 -3.11
C ASN A 427 23.82 24.24 -4.60
N GLU A 428 24.96 24.29 -5.27
CA GLU A 428 25.10 24.61 -6.68
C GLU A 428 26.23 23.79 -7.29
N VAL A 429 26.10 23.44 -8.57
CA VAL A 429 27.17 22.81 -9.36
C VAL A 429 28.00 23.89 -10.07
N LEU A 430 29.21 24.12 -9.57
CA LEU A 430 30.20 25.03 -10.13
C LEU A 430 30.95 24.40 -11.31
N ALA A 431 31.81 25.19 -11.99
CA ALA A 431 32.65 24.69 -13.07
C ALA A 431 33.67 23.64 -12.57
N GLY A 432 33.87 22.56 -13.34
CA GLY A 432 34.88 21.54 -13.01
C GLY A 432 34.41 20.07 -13.01
N PRO A 433 33.11 19.74 -12.99
CA PRO A 433 32.13 20.18 -12.00
C PRO A 433 32.59 20.01 -10.54
N THR A 434 32.23 20.96 -9.68
CA THR A 434 32.38 20.83 -8.22
C THR A 434 31.16 21.33 -7.49
N LEU A 435 30.85 20.74 -6.33
CA LEU A 435 29.79 21.29 -5.47
C LEU A 435 30.24 22.58 -4.78
N LYS A 436 29.34 23.56 -4.64
CA LYS A 436 29.55 24.76 -3.83
C LYS A 436 29.73 24.41 -2.35
N TYR A 437 28.88 23.50 -1.87
CA TYR A 437 28.97 22.92 -0.54
C TYR A 437 29.11 21.40 -0.64
N ASN A 438 30.09 20.83 0.07
CA ASN A 438 30.34 19.40 0.03
C ASN A 438 30.59 18.82 1.45
N PRO A 439 29.61 18.07 2.01
CA PRO A 439 28.27 17.86 1.47
C PRO A 439 27.39 19.13 1.52
N GLY A 440 26.22 19.10 0.88
CA GLY A 440 25.22 20.17 0.94
C GLY A 440 23.84 19.74 0.47
N LEU A 441 22.83 20.58 0.69
CA LEU A 441 21.42 20.28 0.42
C LEU A 441 20.92 20.87 -0.92
N ILE A 442 19.99 20.18 -1.58
CA ILE A 442 19.35 20.68 -2.81
C ILE A 442 18.22 21.65 -2.42
N ASP A 443 18.41 22.93 -2.74
CA ASP A 443 17.40 24.00 -2.63
C ASP A 443 16.56 23.94 -1.33
N PRO A 444 17.18 23.99 -0.15
CA PRO A 444 16.55 23.59 1.11
C PRO A 444 15.42 24.52 1.58
N THR A 445 15.24 25.69 0.98
CA THR A 445 14.17 26.65 1.32
C THR A 445 12.97 26.56 0.38
N ASN A 446 12.99 25.64 -0.59
CA ASN A 446 11.89 25.44 -1.53
C ASN A 446 10.64 24.87 -0.83
N GLU A 447 9.46 25.32 -1.25
CA GLU A 447 8.17 24.84 -0.71
C GLU A 447 7.91 23.35 -0.96
N ALA A 448 8.55 22.77 -1.97
CA ALA A 448 8.51 21.32 -2.20
C ALA A 448 8.99 20.50 -0.99
N TRP A 449 9.76 21.11 -0.08
CA TRP A 449 10.29 20.46 1.11
C TRP A 449 9.46 20.68 2.37
N THR A 450 8.29 21.34 2.31
CA THR A 450 7.44 21.55 3.50
C THR A 450 7.17 20.23 4.22
N ALA A 451 7.57 20.15 5.49
CA ALA A 451 7.47 18.95 6.33
C ALA A 451 7.99 17.68 5.63
N SER A 452 9.15 17.77 4.96
CA SER A 452 9.82 16.63 4.34
C SER A 452 11.35 16.82 4.33
N ARG A 453 12.08 15.74 4.04
CA ARG A 453 13.54 15.72 4.13
C ARG A 453 14.16 16.28 2.86
N LYS A 454 15.19 17.10 3.04
CA LYS A 454 15.95 17.72 1.94
C LYS A 454 17.03 16.73 1.44
N PRO A 455 17.18 16.53 0.11
CA PRO A 455 18.20 15.63 -0.41
C PRO A 455 19.63 16.06 -0.06
N LEU A 456 20.43 15.14 0.47
CA LEU A 456 21.84 15.34 0.77
C LEU A 456 22.71 14.98 -0.43
N VAL A 457 23.56 15.91 -0.88
CA VAL A 457 24.48 15.71 -2.00
C VAL A 457 25.91 15.72 -1.50
N ALA A 458 26.72 14.81 -2.02
CA ALA A 458 28.15 14.79 -1.78
C ALA A 458 28.95 14.47 -3.05
N GLN A 459 30.16 15.01 -3.12
CA GLN A 459 31.14 14.72 -4.15
C GLN A 459 32.34 14.02 -3.51
N TRP A 460 32.79 12.94 -4.13
CA TRP A 460 33.74 12.01 -3.54
C TRP A 460 34.97 11.81 -4.41
N GLU A 461 36.06 11.38 -3.79
CA GLU A 461 37.20 10.78 -4.45
C GLU A 461 37.34 9.32 -4.02
N ALA A 462 37.43 8.41 -5.00
CA ALA A 462 37.91 7.06 -4.76
C ALA A 462 39.44 7.08 -4.59
N LEU A 463 39.94 6.35 -3.59
CA LEU A 463 41.34 6.35 -3.20
C LEU A 463 42.05 5.09 -3.71
N GLY A 464 43.15 5.31 -4.40
CA GLY A 464 44.08 4.31 -4.85
C GLY A 464 45.19 4.00 -3.88
N LYS A 465 46.19 3.26 -4.37
CA LYS A 465 47.42 3.00 -3.60
C LYS A 465 48.06 4.32 -3.16
N LYS A 466 48.45 4.38 -1.88
CA LYS A 466 49.06 5.56 -1.24
C LYS A 466 48.13 6.79 -1.15
N GLY A 467 46.81 6.61 -1.23
CA GLY A 467 45.82 7.68 -1.02
C GLY A 467 45.71 8.68 -2.18
N LYS A 468 46.17 8.31 -3.39
CA LYS A 468 45.96 9.13 -4.59
C LYS A 468 44.51 8.99 -5.06
N SER A 469 43.92 10.08 -5.54
CA SER A 469 42.60 10.03 -6.19
C SER A 469 42.69 9.20 -7.48
N GLU A 470 41.81 8.22 -7.64
CA GLU A 470 41.67 7.38 -8.85
C GLU A 470 40.38 7.67 -9.63
N GLY A 471 39.46 8.46 -9.05
CA GLY A 471 38.20 8.81 -9.69
C GLY A 471 37.38 9.74 -8.80
N LYS A 472 36.49 10.51 -9.44
CA LYS A 472 35.49 11.34 -8.76
C LYS A 472 34.09 10.91 -9.17
N PHE A 473 33.18 10.99 -8.22
CA PHE A 473 31.77 10.70 -8.41
C PHE A 473 30.91 11.55 -7.48
N PHE A 474 29.63 11.67 -7.80
CA PHE A 474 28.62 12.39 -7.03
C PHE A 474 27.60 11.39 -6.52
N THR A 475 27.11 11.64 -5.31
CA THR A 475 25.98 10.94 -4.74
C THR A 475 24.88 11.92 -4.36
N VAL A 476 23.62 11.49 -4.51
CA VAL A 476 22.44 12.21 -4.03
C VAL A 476 21.62 11.23 -3.20
N ASN A 477 21.46 11.49 -1.90
CA ASN A 477 20.68 10.69 -0.98
C ASN A 477 19.31 11.36 -0.79
N VAL A 478 18.24 10.62 -1.06
CA VAL A 478 16.87 11.15 -1.00
C VAL A 478 16.05 10.43 0.08
N HIS A 479 15.11 11.18 0.66
CA HIS A 479 13.99 10.63 1.40
C HIS A 479 12.76 11.52 1.15
N PHE A 480 12.00 11.23 0.10
CA PHE A 480 10.85 12.04 -0.30
C PHE A 480 9.64 11.87 0.65
N GLY A 481 8.69 12.79 0.54
CA GLY A 481 7.48 12.78 1.38
C GLY A 481 6.66 11.50 1.23
N SER A 482 6.21 10.93 2.35
CA SER A 482 5.48 9.66 2.36
C SER A 482 4.15 9.75 1.61
N LYS A 483 3.58 8.60 1.26
CA LYS A 483 2.25 8.50 0.64
C LYS A 483 1.11 8.70 1.65
N GLY A 484 1.38 9.32 2.80
CA GLY A 484 0.39 9.64 3.82
C GLY A 484 -0.77 10.47 3.27
N GLY A 485 -1.98 10.23 3.78
CA GLY A 485 -3.21 10.85 3.26
C GLY A 485 -3.77 10.20 1.99
N SER A 486 -3.16 9.11 1.49
CA SER A 486 -3.75 8.30 0.42
C SER A 486 -5.06 7.64 0.86
N SER A 487 -5.97 7.45 -0.08
CA SER A 487 -7.16 6.63 0.16
C SER A 487 -6.81 5.14 0.07
N SER A 488 -7.70 4.28 0.57
CA SER A 488 -7.66 2.86 0.19
C SER A 488 -7.67 2.74 -1.34
N ILE A 489 -6.93 1.76 -1.85
CA ILE A 489 -6.93 1.42 -3.28
C ILE A 489 -8.26 0.79 -3.74
N GLN A 490 -9.08 0.31 -2.81
CA GLN A 490 -10.46 -0.13 -3.00
C GLN A 490 -11.48 0.94 -2.54
N GLY A 491 -11.04 2.19 -2.40
CA GLY A 491 -11.86 3.33 -1.98
C GLY A 491 -12.75 3.90 -3.07
N ASP A 492 -13.59 4.86 -2.66
CA ASP A 492 -14.60 5.53 -3.49
C ASP A 492 -13.97 6.36 -4.63
N ALA A 493 -12.85 7.03 -4.36
CA ALA A 493 -12.13 7.86 -5.32
C ALA A 493 -11.39 7.03 -6.39
N ARG A 494 -11.61 7.34 -7.68
CA ARG A 494 -10.99 6.65 -8.83
C ARG A 494 -10.28 7.61 -9.81
N PRO A 495 -9.02 7.33 -10.18
CA PRO A 495 -8.09 6.44 -9.47
C PRO A 495 -7.95 6.83 -7.98
N PRO A 496 -7.53 5.90 -7.09
CA PRO A 496 -7.32 6.18 -5.67
C PRO A 496 -6.45 7.40 -5.41
N VAL A 497 -6.76 8.15 -4.35
CA VAL A 497 -5.96 9.31 -3.93
C VAL A 497 -4.55 8.84 -3.60
N ASN A 498 -3.55 9.36 -4.32
CA ASN A 498 -2.13 9.21 -4.02
C ASN A 498 -1.69 10.46 -3.22
N GLY A 499 -1.74 10.38 -1.89
CA GLY A 499 -1.49 11.50 -0.99
C GLY A 499 -0.07 12.05 -1.13
N GLY A 500 0.06 13.39 -1.15
CA GLY A 500 1.34 14.08 -1.30
C GLY A 500 2.01 13.94 -2.68
N VAL A 501 1.29 13.48 -3.71
CA VAL A 501 1.89 13.23 -5.04
C VAL A 501 2.36 14.51 -5.74
N GLU A 502 1.69 15.64 -5.51
CA GLU A 502 2.09 16.95 -6.07
C GLU A 502 3.41 17.43 -5.44
N ASP A 503 3.54 17.31 -4.12
CA ASP A 503 4.79 17.59 -3.42
C ASP A 503 5.91 16.69 -3.94
N ARG A 504 5.68 15.37 -4.01
CA ARG A 504 6.67 14.42 -4.56
C ARG A 504 7.04 14.73 -6.01
N GLN A 505 6.11 15.21 -6.83
CA GLN A 505 6.41 15.65 -8.19
C GLN A 505 7.39 16.82 -8.18
N ALA A 506 7.15 17.85 -7.35
CA ALA A 506 8.04 18.98 -7.21
C ALA A 506 9.43 18.57 -6.65
N GLN A 507 9.47 17.69 -5.65
CA GLN A 507 10.70 17.14 -5.06
C GLN A 507 11.52 16.37 -6.10
N ALA A 508 10.86 15.54 -6.91
CA ALA A 508 11.48 14.80 -8.00
C ALA A 508 12.06 15.73 -9.07
N ASP A 509 11.32 16.76 -9.48
CA ASP A 509 11.76 17.71 -10.50
C ASP A 509 12.96 18.54 -10.03
N LEU A 510 12.96 19.03 -8.78
CA LEU A 510 14.10 19.75 -8.20
C LEU A 510 15.36 18.89 -8.14
N THR A 511 15.22 17.66 -7.63
CA THR A 511 16.34 16.71 -7.52
C THR A 511 16.89 16.35 -8.90
N ALA A 512 16.02 16.06 -9.87
CA ALA A 512 16.41 15.72 -11.23
C ALA A 512 17.11 16.88 -11.95
N ASN A 513 16.63 18.11 -11.75
CA ASN A 513 17.25 19.31 -12.32
C ASN A 513 18.63 19.59 -11.73
N PHE A 514 18.81 19.34 -10.42
CA PHE A 514 20.13 19.41 -9.81
C PHE A 514 21.09 18.39 -10.44
N VAL A 515 20.68 17.13 -10.59
CA VAL A 515 21.48 16.10 -11.28
C VAL A 515 21.80 16.49 -12.73
N LYS A 516 20.82 17.00 -13.47
CA LYS A 516 20.99 17.52 -14.83
C LYS A 516 22.02 18.65 -14.89
N SER A 517 22.11 19.49 -13.85
CA SER A 517 23.12 20.55 -13.77
C SER A 517 24.56 20.00 -13.63
N ILE A 518 24.74 18.83 -13.01
CA ILE A 518 26.02 18.12 -13.02
C ILE A 518 26.41 17.74 -14.46
N PHE A 519 25.47 17.13 -15.19
CA PHE A 519 25.72 16.72 -16.58
C PHE A 519 25.90 17.90 -17.55
N ALA A 520 25.33 19.07 -17.24
CA ALA A 520 25.57 20.29 -18.00
C ALA A 520 27.03 20.76 -17.91
N LYS A 521 27.74 20.44 -16.81
CA LYS A 521 29.16 20.76 -16.61
C LYS A 521 30.08 19.63 -17.07
N ASP A 522 29.67 18.38 -16.90
CA ASP A 522 30.38 17.19 -17.40
C ASP A 522 29.39 16.07 -17.74
N LYS A 523 29.21 15.82 -19.05
CA LYS A 523 28.30 14.79 -19.57
C LYS A 523 28.68 13.37 -19.16
N ASN A 524 29.93 13.15 -18.76
CA ASN A 524 30.45 11.85 -18.34
C ASN A 524 30.53 11.72 -16.81
N ALA A 525 30.04 12.72 -16.07
CA ALA A 525 30.02 12.69 -14.62
C ALA A 525 29.42 11.37 -14.11
N ARG A 526 30.03 10.83 -13.06
CA ARG A 526 29.58 9.61 -12.41
C ARG A 526 28.64 10.01 -11.29
N VAL A 527 27.35 9.77 -11.48
CA VAL A 527 26.31 10.19 -10.55
C VAL A 527 25.51 8.98 -10.11
N ILE A 528 25.34 8.84 -8.79
CA ILE A 528 24.52 7.81 -8.15
C ILE A 528 23.48 8.52 -7.30
N THR A 529 22.20 8.25 -7.52
CA THR A 529 21.13 8.70 -6.62
C THR A 529 20.52 7.47 -5.98
N ALA A 530 20.33 7.47 -4.66
CA ALA A 530 19.68 6.35 -3.99
C ALA A 530 18.93 6.82 -2.74
N GLY A 531 17.94 6.03 -2.33
CA GLY A 531 17.19 6.22 -1.09
C GLY A 531 15.72 5.92 -1.27
N ASP A 532 14.91 6.40 -0.32
CA ASP A 532 13.47 6.23 -0.31
C ASP A 532 12.81 7.37 -1.11
N PHE A 533 12.28 7.04 -2.29
CA PHE A 533 11.56 8.02 -3.12
C PHE A 533 10.06 8.07 -2.80
N ASN A 534 9.55 7.17 -1.97
CA ASN A 534 8.14 7.05 -1.61
C ASN A 534 7.18 7.00 -2.81
N GLU A 535 7.66 6.55 -3.97
CA GLU A 535 6.85 6.49 -5.18
C GLU A 535 7.35 5.43 -6.15
N PHE A 536 6.40 4.87 -6.91
CA PHE A 536 6.67 3.77 -7.83
C PHE A 536 7.30 4.29 -9.13
N ILE A 537 8.18 3.48 -9.72
CA ILE A 537 8.93 3.84 -10.94
C ILE A 537 8.04 4.23 -12.13
N SER A 538 6.79 3.75 -12.14
CA SER A 538 5.84 3.96 -13.22
C SER A 538 4.89 5.16 -13.02
N VAL A 539 4.96 5.84 -11.87
CA VAL A 539 4.12 7.01 -11.54
C VAL A 539 4.84 8.30 -11.93
N ALA A 540 4.08 9.37 -12.17
CA ALA A 540 4.59 10.60 -12.79
C ALA A 540 5.85 11.20 -12.12
N PRO A 541 5.98 11.28 -10.78
CA PRO A 541 7.18 11.84 -10.16
C PRO A 541 8.46 11.11 -10.58
N LEU A 542 8.46 9.78 -10.58
CA LEU A 542 9.65 8.98 -10.93
C LEU A 542 9.86 8.90 -12.44
N LYS A 543 8.79 8.88 -13.25
CA LYS A 543 8.90 9.02 -14.71
C LYS A 543 9.58 10.36 -15.08
N SER A 544 9.14 11.47 -14.47
CA SER A 544 9.75 12.78 -14.66
C SER A 544 11.20 12.82 -14.18
N TYR A 545 11.47 12.24 -13.00
CA TYR A 545 12.82 12.15 -12.43
C TYR A 545 13.80 11.50 -13.40
N VAL A 546 13.48 10.31 -13.90
CA VAL A 546 14.33 9.55 -14.83
C VAL A 546 14.53 10.32 -16.14
N GLN A 547 13.44 10.85 -16.71
CA GLN A 547 13.50 11.61 -17.96
C GLN A 547 14.36 12.87 -17.85
N THR A 548 14.21 13.63 -16.77
CA THR A 548 14.88 14.92 -16.57
C THR A 548 16.33 14.77 -16.14
N SER A 549 16.62 13.83 -15.23
CA SER A 549 17.98 13.58 -14.74
C SER A 549 18.86 12.89 -15.79
N GLY A 550 18.27 12.09 -16.68
CA GLY A 550 19.00 11.25 -17.63
C GLY A 550 19.71 10.05 -16.99
N LEU A 551 19.41 9.75 -15.72
CA LEU A 551 19.90 8.56 -15.03
C LEU A 551 19.13 7.31 -15.48
N ASN A 552 19.69 6.14 -15.20
CA ASN A 552 19.09 4.84 -15.48
C ASN A 552 18.67 4.18 -14.17
N ASP A 553 17.47 3.59 -14.15
CA ASP A 553 17.03 2.67 -13.10
C ASP A 553 18.01 1.49 -12.99
N LEU A 554 18.66 1.34 -11.84
CA LEU A 554 19.66 0.31 -11.64
C LEU A 554 19.04 -1.09 -11.60
N ASP A 555 17.77 -1.24 -11.20
CA ASP A 555 17.04 -2.51 -11.28
C ASP A 555 16.95 -3.01 -12.72
N ALA A 556 16.63 -2.10 -13.65
CA ALA A 556 16.61 -2.41 -15.06
C ALA A 556 18.02 -2.71 -15.61
N VAL A 557 19.04 -1.96 -15.19
CA VAL A 557 20.44 -2.21 -15.63
C VAL A 557 20.95 -3.57 -15.15
N ALA A 558 20.63 -3.96 -13.92
CA ALA A 558 21.01 -5.24 -13.33
C ALA A 558 20.11 -6.41 -13.78
N ASN A 559 19.08 -6.15 -14.60
CA ASN A 559 18.10 -7.14 -15.07
C ASN A 559 17.33 -7.82 -13.93
N ILE A 560 17.04 -7.08 -12.85
CA ILE A 560 16.16 -7.57 -11.79
C ILE A 560 14.73 -7.63 -12.35
N LYS A 561 14.10 -8.79 -12.22
CA LYS A 561 12.72 -9.02 -12.69
C LYS A 561 11.80 -8.03 -11.97
N PRO A 562 10.79 -7.43 -12.63
CA PRO A 562 9.89 -6.47 -12.00
C PRO A 562 9.28 -6.94 -10.67
N VAL A 563 8.90 -8.22 -10.57
CA VAL A 563 8.33 -8.82 -9.36
C VAL A 563 9.32 -9.05 -8.22
N GLU A 564 10.62 -8.83 -8.42
CA GLU A 564 11.67 -8.97 -7.39
C GLU A 564 12.27 -7.63 -6.96
N ARG A 565 11.73 -6.50 -7.45
CA ARG A 565 12.25 -5.14 -7.16
C ARG A 565 11.71 -4.54 -5.88
N TYR A 566 10.92 -5.29 -5.13
CA TYR A 566 10.23 -4.75 -3.96
C TYR A 566 11.20 -4.55 -2.79
N THR A 567 10.94 -3.52 -2.01
CA THR A 567 11.69 -3.22 -0.77
C THR A 567 10.77 -3.01 0.42
N TYR A 568 9.46 -3.00 0.21
CA TYR A 568 8.46 -2.66 1.22
C TYR A 568 7.25 -3.59 1.13
N LEU A 569 6.58 -3.85 2.26
CA LEU A 569 5.28 -4.54 2.27
C LEU A 569 4.21 -3.59 2.79
N PHE A 570 3.16 -3.37 1.99
CA PHE A 570 2.03 -2.54 2.37
C PHE A 570 0.73 -3.11 1.84
N ASP A 571 -0.28 -3.13 2.70
CA ASP A 571 -1.58 -3.73 2.41
C ASP A 571 -1.42 -5.09 1.71
N MET A 572 -1.93 -5.25 0.49
CA MET A 572 -2.01 -6.53 -0.17
C MET A 572 -0.79 -6.92 -1.00
N GLN A 573 0.29 -6.13 -0.98
CA GLN A 573 1.34 -6.27 -1.98
C GLN A 573 2.73 -5.86 -1.49
N ALA A 574 3.73 -6.47 -2.13
CA ALA A 574 5.09 -6.01 -2.10
C ALA A 574 5.28 -4.82 -3.07
N GLN A 575 5.99 -3.79 -2.61
CA GLN A 575 6.11 -2.49 -3.27
C GLN A 575 7.57 -2.08 -3.44
N GLN A 576 7.87 -1.36 -4.52
CA GLN A 576 9.17 -0.77 -4.79
C GLN A 576 9.14 0.73 -4.44
N LEU A 577 9.67 1.09 -3.27
CA LEU A 577 9.74 2.49 -2.80
C LEU A 577 11.18 3.01 -2.75
N ASP A 578 12.14 2.13 -2.51
CA ASP A 578 13.57 2.46 -2.54
C ASP A 578 14.13 2.22 -3.93
N HIS A 579 14.85 3.20 -4.45
CA HIS A 579 15.42 3.13 -5.79
C HIS A 579 16.90 3.50 -5.78
N MET A 580 17.64 2.97 -6.75
CA MET A 580 18.98 3.45 -7.08
C MET A 580 19.05 3.77 -8.57
N PHE A 581 19.50 4.99 -8.89
CA PHE A 581 19.66 5.48 -10.24
C PHE A 581 21.13 5.81 -10.52
N ILE A 582 21.61 5.45 -11.71
CA ILE A 582 23.01 5.64 -12.09
C ILE A 582 23.18 6.34 -13.44
N SER A 583 24.26 7.10 -13.58
CA SER A 583 24.67 7.70 -14.85
C SER A 583 25.08 6.62 -15.86
N ASN A 584 25.05 6.95 -17.15
CA ASN A 584 25.47 6.02 -18.21
C ASN A 584 26.91 5.52 -18.05
N SER A 585 27.82 6.36 -17.53
CA SER A 585 29.22 6.00 -17.26
C SER A 585 29.39 4.87 -16.25
N LEU A 586 28.39 4.63 -15.39
CA LEU A 586 28.44 3.61 -14.34
C LEU A 586 27.78 2.28 -14.73
N LYS A 587 27.14 2.19 -15.91
CA LYS A 587 26.40 0.98 -16.30
C LYS A 587 27.30 -0.23 -16.54
N LYS A 588 28.54 0.02 -16.98
CA LYS A 588 29.48 -1.04 -17.33
C LYS A 588 29.84 -1.81 -16.06
N HIS A 589 29.58 -3.12 -16.07
CA HIS A 589 29.80 -4.01 -14.93
C HIS A 589 28.95 -3.71 -13.68
N ALA A 590 27.91 -2.87 -13.79
CA ALA A 590 27.01 -2.61 -12.68
C ALA A 590 26.32 -3.90 -12.21
N GLN A 591 26.34 -4.13 -10.90
CA GLN A 591 25.63 -5.21 -10.24
C GLN A 591 24.79 -4.62 -9.12
N TYR A 592 23.60 -5.19 -8.91
CA TYR A 592 22.65 -4.72 -7.92
C TYR A 592 21.79 -5.87 -7.42
N GLU A 593 21.44 -5.86 -6.14
CA GLU A 593 20.45 -6.76 -5.56
C GLU A 593 19.79 -6.13 -4.33
N HIS A 594 18.52 -6.46 -4.11
CA HIS A 594 17.81 -6.21 -2.88
C HIS A 594 17.99 -7.39 -1.92
N ILE A 595 18.14 -7.11 -0.63
CA ILE A 595 18.27 -8.13 0.41
C ILE A 595 16.99 -8.14 1.23
N HIS A 596 16.08 -9.07 0.90
CA HIS A 596 14.73 -9.12 1.47
C HIS A 596 14.63 -9.58 2.94
N ILE A 597 15.43 -8.96 3.82
CA ILE A 597 15.64 -9.39 5.20
C ILE A 597 14.51 -8.99 6.13
N ASN A 598 13.80 -7.91 5.82
CA ASN A 598 12.72 -7.37 6.63
C ASN A 598 11.35 -7.81 6.11
N THR A 599 11.19 -7.93 4.80
CA THR A 599 9.91 -8.34 4.20
C THR A 599 9.63 -9.85 4.36
N TRP A 600 10.66 -10.70 4.46
CA TRP A 600 10.49 -12.16 4.56
C TRP A 600 10.14 -12.69 5.96
N VAL A 601 10.35 -11.87 7.00
CA VAL A 601 10.15 -12.26 8.40
C VAL A 601 8.75 -11.92 8.90
N ASP A 602 8.39 -12.36 10.12
CA ASP A 602 7.18 -11.87 10.77
C ASP A 602 7.41 -10.47 11.35
N LYS A 603 6.34 -9.85 11.85
CA LYS A 603 6.37 -8.51 12.40
C LYS A 603 7.30 -8.36 13.61
N ALA A 604 7.44 -9.40 14.44
CA ALA A 604 8.28 -9.32 15.65
C ALA A 604 9.78 -9.39 15.32
N ALA A 605 10.14 -10.08 14.23
CA ALA A 605 11.51 -10.18 13.75
C ALA A 605 11.91 -9.09 12.74
N GLN A 606 10.96 -8.25 12.30
CA GLN A 606 11.21 -7.12 11.42
C GLN A 606 12.02 -6.05 12.16
N ILE A 607 13.11 -5.58 11.54
CA ILE A 607 14.04 -4.62 12.14
C ILE A 607 13.88 -3.21 11.55
N SER A 608 13.60 -3.14 10.26
CA SER A 608 13.14 -1.95 9.55
C SER A 608 11.92 -2.34 8.71
N ASP A 609 11.05 -1.41 8.40
CA ASP A 609 9.97 -1.61 7.43
C ASP A 609 10.45 -1.72 5.97
N HIS A 610 11.69 -1.30 5.68
CA HIS A 610 12.33 -1.38 4.36
C HIS A 610 13.41 -2.48 4.27
N ASP A 611 13.52 -3.12 3.10
CA ASP A 611 14.65 -3.98 2.76
C ASP A 611 15.83 -3.16 2.23
N PRO A 612 17.07 -3.43 2.70
CA PRO A 612 18.26 -2.79 2.16
C PRO A 612 18.65 -3.32 0.77
N SER A 613 19.41 -2.50 0.05
CA SER A 613 19.93 -2.84 -1.28
C SER A 613 21.43 -2.65 -1.39
N VAL A 614 22.11 -3.43 -2.23
CA VAL A 614 23.57 -3.34 -2.44
C VAL A 614 23.88 -3.29 -3.92
N ALA A 615 24.67 -2.29 -4.34
CA ALA A 615 25.26 -2.19 -5.66
C ALA A 615 26.78 -2.39 -5.62
N LYS A 616 27.35 -2.81 -6.76
CA LYS A 616 28.79 -2.76 -7.04
C LYS A 616 29.01 -2.05 -8.36
N LEU A 617 29.79 -0.96 -8.34
CA LEU A 617 29.95 -0.06 -9.47
C LEU A 617 31.43 0.28 -9.73
N ASP A 618 31.74 0.57 -10.99
CA ASP A 618 33.03 1.11 -11.42
C ASP A 618 32.98 2.64 -11.47
N VAL A 619 33.56 3.30 -10.47
CA VAL A 619 33.59 4.76 -10.35
C VAL A 619 34.85 5.41 -10.94
N CYS A 620 35.66 4.68 -11.69
CA CYS A 620 36.83 5.23 -12.40
C CYS A 620 36.88 4.95 -13.90
N SER A 621 36.01 4.08 -14.43
CA SER A 621 35.87 3.84 -15.87
C SER A 621 35.32 5.02 -16.67
#